data_AF-A0A4P9VUQ6-F1
#
_entry.id   AF-A0A4P9VUQ6-F1
#
_cell.length_a   1.000
_cell.length_b   1.000
_cell.length_c   1.000
_cell.angle_alpha   90.00
_cell.angle_beta   90.00
_cell.angle_gamma   90.00
#
_symmetry.space_group_name_H-M   'P 1'
#
loop_
_entity.id
_entity.type
_entity.pdbx_description
1 polymer ?
#
loop_
_entity_poly.entity_id
_entity_poly.type
_entity_poly.pdbx_seq_one_letter_code
_entity_poly.pdbx_strand_id
1 'polypeptide(L)'
;MLKFSNILAWLVGGLFLLSLCFRAFVYPHMYIAPGDPYGISDVIELFLGLLFITLIAVAGLTSLFLLVRGRVGERKAGVVLIAFCVALLVAIVPARELASSVW
;
A
#
# COMPACT_ATOMS: atom_id res chain seq x y z
N MET A 1 17.40 14.42 1.06
CA MET A 1 16.47 13.38 0.57
C MET A 1 15.18 13.23 1.38
N LEU A 2 15.01 13.94 2.51
CA LEU A 2 13.80 13.91 3.35
C LEU A 2 12.47 14.21 2.61
N LYS A 3 12.46 15.11 1.62
CA LYS A 3 11.23 15.41 0.86
C LYS A 3 10.76 14.18 0.06
N PHE A 4 11.70 13.39 -0.46
CA PHE A 4 11.40 12.20 -1.25
C PHE A 4 10.83 11.07 -0.40
N SER A 5 11.38 10.83 0.81
CA SER A 5 10.82 9.85 1.74
C SER A 5 9.39 10.18 2.16
N ASN A 6 9.08 11.47 2.34
CA ASN A 6 7.72 11.91 2.69
C ASN A 6 6.74 11.69 1.53
N ILE A 7 7.17 11.98 0.29
CA ILE A 7 6.35 11.71 -0.90
C ILE A 7 6.05 10.22 -1.00
N LEU A 8 7.05 9.35 -0.79
CA LEU A 8 6.84 7.90 -0.78
C LEU A 8 5.84 7.48 0.31
N ALA A 9 5.97 8.00 1.52
CA ALA A 9 5.04 7.68 2.60
C ALA A 9 3.60 8.08 2.25
N TRP A 10 3.40 9.27 1.65
CA TRP A 10 2.09 9.70 1.17
C TRP A 10 1.54 8.82 0.04
N LEU A 11 2.37 8.43 -0.93
CA LEU A 11 1.96 7.56 -2.03
C LEU A 11 1.57 6.17 -1.53
N VAL A 12 2.39 5.56 -0.66
CA VAL A 12 2.12 4.24 -0.07
C VAL A 12 0.86 4.29 0.79
N GLY A 13 0.74 5.28 1.68
CA GLY A 13 -0.43 5.44 2.53
C GLY A 13 -1.71 5.77 1.74
N GLY A 14 -1.60 6.64 0.74
CA GLY A 14 -2.72 6.97 -0.16
C GLY A 14 -3.20 5.77 -0.95
N LEU A 15 -2.28 4.98 -1.51
CA LEU A 15 -2.63 3.75 -2.23
C LEU A 15 -3.23 2.68 -1.31
N PHE A 16 -2.73 2.57 -0.08
CA PHE A 16 -3.31 1.70 0.95
C PHE A 16 -4.78 2.06 1.20
N LEU A 17 -5.06 3.33 1.48
CA LEU A 17 -6.43 3.80 1.70
C LEU A 17 -7.31 3.63 0.45
N LEU A 18 -6.78 3.95 -0.73
CA LEU A 18 -7.49 3.76 -2.00
C LEU A 18 -7.88 2.30 -2.20
N SER A 19 -6.98 1.36 -1.91
CA SER A 19 -7.25 -0.08 -2.01
C SER A 19 -8.35 -0.52 -1.06
N LEU A 20 -8.37 -0.02 0.18
CA LEU A 20 -9.43 -0.30 1.13
C LEU A 20 -10.78 0.31 0.72
N CYS A 21 -10.79 1.54 0.22
CA CYS A 21 -12.01 2.17 -0.29
C CYS A 21 -12.56 1.41 -1.51
N PHE A 22 -11.69 0.97 -2.42
CA PHE A 22 -12.09 0.13 -3.55
C PHE A 22 -12.74 -1.16 -3.07
N ARG A 23 -12.09 -1.88 -2.13
CA ARG A 23 -12.62 -3.11 -1.52
C ARG A 23 -13.99 -2.89 -0.84
N ALA A 24 -14.14 -1.81 -0.08
CA ALA A 24 -15.35 -1.57 0.71
C ALA A 24 -16.53 -1.03 -0.11
N PHE A 25 -16.28 -0.19 -1.11
CA PHE A 25 -17.35 0.58 -1.76
C PHE A 25 -17.52 0.30 -3.25
N VAL A 26 -16.51 -0.24 -3.94
CA VAL A 26 -16.58 -0.43 -5.41
C VAL A 26 -16.67 -1.90 -5.75
N TYR A 27 -15.84 -2.72 -5.11
CA TYR A 27 -15.75 -4.16 -5.32
C TYR A 27 -17.12 -4.85 -5.23
N PRO A 28 -17.98 -4.62 -4.20
CA PRO A 28 -19.27 -5.32 -4.06
C PRO A 28 -20.30 -4.94 -5.13
N HIS A 29 -20.12 -3.78 -5.77
CA HIS A 29 -21.05 -3.26 -6.78
C HIS A 29 -20.60 -3.52 -8.21
N MET A 30 -19.40 -4.09 -8.40
CA MET A 30 -18.93 -4.51 -9.71
C MET A 30 -19.46 -5.91 -10.05
N TYR A 31 -20.20 -5.98 -11.15
CA TYR A 31 -20.84 -7.20 -11.62
C TYR A 31 -19.81 -8.23 -12.13
N ILE A 32 -20.06 -9.50 -11.79
CA ILE A 32 -19.39 -10.66 -12.42
C ILE A 32 -20.31 -11.15 -13.54
N ALA A 33 -19.81 -11.18 -14.78
CA ALA A 33 -20.60 -11.67 -15.90
C ALA A 33 -20.87 -13.18 -15.81
N PRO A 34 -22.01 -13.68 -16.32
CA PRO A 34 -22.31 -15.10 -16.29
C PRO A 34 -21.26 -15.88 -17.09
N GLY A 35 -20.53 -16.77 -16.43
CA GLY A 35 -19.49 -17.60 -17.04
C GLY A 35 -18.06 -17.07 -16.90
N ASP A 36 -17.85 -15.88 -16.33
CA ASP A 36 -16.51 -15.38 -16.05
C ASP A 36 -15.96 -15.95 -14.73
N PRO A 37 -14.73 -16.50 -14.71
CA PRO A 37 -14.12 -17.04 -13.50
C PRO A 37 -13.65 -15.94 -12.52
N TYR A 38 -13.46 -14.70 -13.01
CA TYR A 38 -13.03 -13.54 -12.22
C TYR A 38 -13.77 -12.28 -12.68
N GLY A 39 -14.14 -11.42 -11.74
CA GLY A 39 -14.73 -10.12 -12.05
C GLY A 39 -13.67 -9.09 -12.46
N ILE A 40 -14.10 -8.02 -13.13
CA ILE A 40 -13.24 -6.84 -13.39
C ILE A 40 -12.65 -6.30 -12.08
N SER A 41 -13.39 -6.40 -10.99
CA SER A 41 -12.96 -6.01 -9.65
C SER A 41 -11.73 -6.79 -9.15
N ASP A 42 -11.63 -8.09 -9.42
CA ASP A 42 -10.48 -8.91 -9.05
C ASP A 42 -9.21 -8.48 -9.78
N VAL A 43 -9.35 -8.15 -11.08
CA VAL A 43 -8.24 -7.67 -11.90
C VAL A 43 -7.74 -6.32 -11.36
N ILE A 44 -8.65 -5.40 -11.04
CA ILE A 44 -8.29 -4.11 -10.45
C ILE A 44 -7.61 -4.31 -9.08
N GLU A 45 -8.13 -5.20 -8.23
CA GLU A 45 -7.56 -5.49 -6.92
C GLU A 45 -6.15 -6.10 -7.04
N LEU A 46 -5.91 -6.95 -8.03
CA LEU A 46 -4.58 -7.47 -8.36
C LEU A 46 -3.61 -6.34 -8.74
N PHE A 47 -4.02 -5.43 -9.62
CA PHE A 47 -3.18 -4.30 -10.03
C PHE A 47 -2.88 -3.33 -8.87
N LEU A 48 -3.89 -3.05 -8.03
CA LEU A 48 -3.70 -2.25 -6.81
C LEU A 48 -2.70 -2.91 -5.86
N GLY A 49 -2.82 -4.23 -5.66
CA GLY A 49 -1.90 -5.01 -4.85
C GLY A 49 -0.47 -5.00 -5.40
N LEU A 50 -0.29 -5.19 -6.71
CA LEU A 50 1.01 -5.17 -7.36
C LEU A 50 1.67 -3.78 -7.26
N LEU A 51 0.90 -2.72 -7.49
CA LEU A 51 1.36 -1.35 -7.35
C LEU A 51 1.78 -1.06 -5.90
N PHE A 52 1.01 -1.55 -4.93
CA PHE A 52 1.31 -1.38 -3.51
C PHE A 52 2.60 -2.08 -3.11
N ILE A 53 2.79 -3.35 -3.49
CA ILE A 53 4.03 -4.09 -3.23
C ILE A 53 5.23 -3.40 -3.88
N THR A 54 5.08 -2.91 -5.11
CA THR A 54 6.14 -2.20 -5.82
C THR A 54 6.54 -0.92 -5.08
N LEU A 55 5.58 -0.12 -4.63
CA LEU A 55 5.84 1.10 -3.86
C LEU A 55 6.46 0.81 -2.49
N ILE A 56 6.00 -0.23 -1.79
CA ILE A 56 6.60 -0.71 -0.53
C ILE A 56 8.06 -1.11 -0.75
N ALA A 57 8.36 -1.85 -1.84
CA ALA A 57 9.73 -2.26 -2.14
C ALA A 57 10.64 -1.05 -2.40
N VAL A 58 10.18 -0.08 -3.18
CA VAL A 58 10.91 1.18 -3.42
C VAL A 58 11.10 1.96 -2.11
N ALA A 59 10.10 2.00 -1.24
CA ALA A 59 10.19 2.64 0.08
C ALA A 59 11.17 1.94 1.02
N GLY A 60 11.17 0.60 1.02
CA GLY A 60 12.13 -0.21 1.77
C GLY A 60 13.56 0.02 1.30
N LEU A 61 13.82 -0.01 -0.01
CA LEU A 61 15.13 0.27 -0.58
C LEU A 61 15.59 1.70 -0.27
N THR A 62 14.69 2.68 -0.38
CA THR A 62 14.97 4.08 -0.04
C THR A 62 15.31 4.23 1.44
N SER A 63 14.57 3.56 2.33
CA SER A 63 14.87 3.56 3.76
C SER A 63 16.24 2.95 4.04
N LEU A 64 16.54 1.77 3.47
CA LEU A 64 17.83 1.12 3.64
C LEU A 64 18.98 2.02 3.18
N PHE A 65 18.81 2.70 2.04
CA PHE A 65 19.77 3.66 1.53
C PHE A 65 19.98 4.83 2.51
N LEU A 66 18.90 5.40 3.07
CA LEU A 66 18.96 6.47 4.07
C LEU A 66 19.64 6.01 5.38
N LEU A 67 19.46 4.76 5.79
CA LEU A 67 20.08 4.21 6.99
C LEU A 67 21.59 4.03 6.81
N VAL A 68 22.03 3.51 5.66
CA VAL A 68 23.44 3.22 5.38
C VAL A 68 24.22 4.49 5.04
N ARG A 69 23.69 5.34 4.15
CA ARG A 69 24.40 6.51 3.60
C ARG A 69 23.89 7.87 4.09
N GLY A 70 22.76 7.93 4.78
CA GLY A 70 22.17 9.19 5.21
C GLY A 70 22.91 9.84 6.37
N ARG A 71 22.79 11.17 6.46
CA ARG A 71 23.21 11.96 7.64
C ARG A 71 22.32 11.64 8.83
N VAL A 72 22.70 12.03 10.06
CA VAL A 72 21.96 11.72 11.30
C VAL A 72 20.45 12.05 11.20
N GLY A 73 20.08 13.20 10.61
CA GLY A 73 18.67 13.57 10.40
C GLY A 73 17.93 12.73 9.35
N GLU A 74 18.65 12.23 8.34
CA GLU A 74 18.09 11.38 7.28
C GLU A 74 17.95 9.92 7.71
N ARG A 75 18.82 9.43 8.60
CA ARG A 75 18.70 8.11 9.22
C ARG A 75 17.41 7.99 10.03
N LYS A 76 17.05 9.04 10.79
CA LYS A 76 15.76 9.08 11.51
C LYS A 76 14.58 8.93 10.55
N ALA A 77 14.60 9.64 9.43
CA ALA A 77 13.57 9.51 8.38
C ALA A 77 13.54 8.09 7.78
N GLY A 78 14.71 7.46 7.59
CA GLY A 78 14.81 6.05 7.19
C GLY A 78 14.12 5.10 8.17
N VAL A 79 14.39 5.24 9.49
CA VAL A 79 13.74 4.44 10.54
C VAL A 79 12.23 4.63 10.53
N VAL A 80 11.75 5.87 10.42
CA VAL A 80 10.31 6.17 10.37
C VAL A 80 9.67 5.54 9.13
N LEU A 81 10.31 5.66 7.97
CA LEU A 81 9.78 5.12 6.72
C LEU A 81 9.68 3.59 6.75
N ILE A 82 10.67 2.89 7.29
CA ILE A 82 10.61 1.41 7.38
C ILE A 82 9.59 0.96 8.41
N ALA A 83 9.51 1.62 9.56
CA ALA A 83 8.48 1.34 10.56
C ALA A 83 7.07 1.55 9.99
N PHE A 84 6.87 2.60 9.21
CA PHE A 84 5.60 2.84 8.50
C PHE A 84 5.27 1.74 7.49
N CYS A 85 6.23 1.32 6.66
CA CYS A 85 6.02 0.23 5.71
C CYS A 85 5.66 -1.09 6.41
N VAL A 86 6.37 -1.42 7.50
CA VAL A 86 6.09 -2.63 8.31
C VAL A 86 4.70 -2.54 8.93
N ALA A 87 4.32 -1.39 9.49
CA ALA A 87 3.00 -1.19 10.07
C ALA A 87 1.89 -1.42 9.03
N LEU A 88 2.05 -0.89 7.81
CA LEU A 88 1.07 -1.11 6.74
C LEU A 88 1.02 -2.57 6.27
N LEU A 89 2.16 -3.25 6.15
CA LEU A 89 2.20 -4.68 5.80
C LEU A 89 1.53 -5.57 6.85
N VAL A 90 1.68 -5.24 8.13
CA VAL A 90 0.98 -5.95 9.21
C VAL A 90 -0.51 -5.62 9.21
N ALA A 91 -0.87 -4.36 8.93
CA ALA A 91 -2.26 -3.91 8.93
C ALA A 91 -3.06 -4.35 7.69
N ILE A 92 -2.42 -4.69 6.57
CA ILE A 92 -3.14 -4.90 5.30
C ILE A 92 -4.15 -6.04 5.34
N VAL A 93 -3.80 -7.16 5.99
CA VAL A 93 -4.70 -8.30 6.11
C VAL A 93 -5.93 -7.94 6.96
N PRO A 94 -5.78 -7.52 8.24
CA PRO A 94 -6.95 -7.18 9.05
C PRO A 94 -7.75 -5.99 8.46
N ALA A 95 -7.08 -5.02 7.84
CA ALA A 95 -7.77 -3.88 7.22
C ALA A 95 -8.61 -4.30 6.00
N ARG A 96 -8.14 -5.26 5.19
CA ARG A 96 -8.90 -5.79 4.05
C ARG A 96 -10.10 -6.62 4.49
N GLU A 97 -9.95 -7.42 5.55
CA GLU A 97 -11.06 -8.18 6.16
C GLU A 97 -12.16 -7.23 6.65
N LEU A 98 -11.76 -6.18 7.39
CA LEU A 98 -12.66 -5.13 7.85
C LEU A 98 -13.35 -4.43 6.66
N ALA A 99 -12.60 -4.10 5.61
CA ALA A 99 -13.15 -3.46 4.42
C ALA A 99 -14.17 -4.34 3.68
N SER A 100 -14.00 -5.66 3.67
CA SER A 100 -15.01 -6.58 3.10
C SER A 100 -16.25 -6.76 3.99
N SER A 101 -16.17 -6.48 5.29
CA SER A 101 -17.30 -6.62 6.22
C SER A 101 -18.28 -5.44 6.25
N VAL A 102 -18.06 -4.41 5.43
CA VAL A 102 -18.86 -3.16 5.44
C VAL A 102 -20.27 -3.37 4.86
N TRP A 103 -20.49 -4.45 4.10
CA TRP A 103 -21.75 -4.83 3.47
C TRP A 103 -21.97 -6.34 3.57
#